data_AF-Q83V41-F1
#
_entry.id   AF-Q83V41-F1
#
_cell.length_a   1.000
_cell.length_b   1.000
_cell.length_c   1.000
_cell.angle_alpha   90.00
_cell.angle_beta   90.00
_cell.angle_gamma   90.00
#
_symmetry.space_group_name_H-M   'P 1'
#
loop_
_entity.id
_entity.type
_entity.pdbx_description
1 polymer ?
#
loop_
_entity_poly.entity_id
_entity_poly.type
_entity_poly.pdbx_seq_one_letter_code
_entity_poly.pdbx_strand_id
1 'polypeptide(L)'
;PLGHGSFELGTRYRLGKSLREQYDMAIVLPNSLKSAFIPFFAKIAHRRGWKGESRYILLNDLRANKKDYPMMVQRYVALAFEKDAVPKADDIPILKPYLTVEPAQQAETLKKFEKQTALLGERPIIGFCPGAEFGPAKRWPHYHYAKLAEMLITQ
;
A
#
# COMPACT_ATOMS: atom_id res chain seq x y z
N PRO A 1 -15.28 -2.80 2.67
CA PRO A 1 -13.88 -3.28 2.55
C PRO A 1 -13.69 -4.58 3.35
N LEU A 2 -13.19 -5.65 2.71
CA LEU A 2 -12.91 -6.92 3.40
C LEU A 2 -11.64 -6.76 4.26
N GLY A 3 -11.77 -6.94 5.58
CA GLY A 3 -10.66 -6.78 6.52
C GLY A 3 -9.54 -7.82 6.34
N HIS A 4 -8.34 -7.49 6.83
CA HIS A 4 -7.26 -8.47 6.98
C HIS A 4 -7.66 -9.53 8.01
N GLY A 5 -7.67 -10.80 7.62
CA GLY A 5 -7.87 -11.93 8.54
C GLY A 5 -9.04 -12.85 8.19
N SER A 6 -10.21 -12.30 7.83
CA SER A 6 -11.40 -13.14 7.58
C SER A 6 -11.33 -13.88 6.23
N PHE A 7 -11.59 -15.19 6.23
CA PHE A 7 -11.59 -16.03 5.02
C PHE A 7 -12.81 -15.76 4.12
N GLU A 8 -13.95 -15.37 4.72
CA GLU A 8 -15.20 -14.86 4.08
C GLU A 8 -15.37 -15.20 2.59
N LEU A 9 -15.37 -16.49 2.27
CA LEU A 9 -15.32 -16.94 0.88
C LEU A 9 -16.61 -16.55 0.13
N GLY A 10 -17.76 -16.64 0.78
CA GLY A 10 -19.05 -16.24 0.22
C GLY A 10 -19.10 -14.74 -0.13
N THR A 11 -18.54 -13.88 0.72
CA THR A 11 -18.47 -12.43 0.44
C THR A 11 -17.54 -12.15 -0.74
N ARG A 12 -16.36 -12.79 -0.78
CA ARG A 12 -15.42 -12.68 -1.90
C ARG A 12 -16.01 -13.19 -3.22
N TYR A 13 -16.79 -14.27 -3.17
CA TYR A 13 -17.48 -14.80 -4.34
C TYR A 13 -18.55 -13.83 -4.87
N ARG A 14 -19.41 -13.30 -4.00
CA ARG A 14 -20.42 -12.31 -4.39
C ARG A 14 -19.78 -11.07 -5.01
N LEU A 15 -18.72 -10.56 -4.38
CA LEU A 15 -17.96 -9.42 -4.90
C LEU A 15 -17.27 -9.74 -6.23
N GLY A 16 -16.63 -10.89 -6.38
CA GLY A 16 -16.05 -11.29 -7.66
C GLY A 16 -17.11 -11.40 -8.75
N LYS A 17 -18.26 -12.02 -8.46
CA LYS A 17 -19.38 -12.12 -9.41
C LYS A 17 -19.89 -10.74 -9.85
N SER A 18 -19.97 -9.76 -8.95
CA SER A 18 -20.43 -8.41 -9.28
C SER A 18 -19.42 -7.59 -10.11
N LEU A 19 -18.19 -8.08 -10.28
CA LEU A 19 -17.12 -7.43 -11.05
C LEU A 19 -16.83 -8.13 -12.38
N ARG A 20 -17.64 -9.11 -12.77
CA ARG A 20 -17.50 -9.80 -14.07
C ARG A 20 -17.67 -8.80 -15.21
N GLU A 21 -16.87 -8.97 -16.27
CA GLU A 21 -16.91 -8.18 -17.51
C GLU A 21 -16.58 -6.68 -17.33
N GLN A 22 -16.02 -6.28 -16.18
CA GLN A 22 -15.63 -4.89 -15.91
C GLN A 22 -14.13 -4.63 -16.06
N TYR A 23 -13.31 -5.68 -16.11
CA TYR A 23 -11.85 -5.58 -16.13
C TYR A 23 -11.23 -6.63 -17.04
N ASP A 24 -10.28 -6.20 -17.86
CA ASP A 24 -9.48 -7.08 -18.72
C ASP A 24 -8.32 -7.73 -17.94
N MET A 25 -7.75 -7.00 -16.97
CA MET A 25 -6.59 -7.41 -16.19
C MET A 25 -6.75 -7.12 -14.69
N ALA A 26 -6.17 -8.00 -13.86
CA ALA A 26 -6.00 -7.81 -12.43
C ALA A 26 -4.54 -8.04 -12.03
N ILE A 27 -3.98 -7.09 -11.29
CA ILE A 27 -2.65 -7.20 -10.66
C ILE A 27 -2.84 -7.42 -9.15
N VAL A 28 -2.46 -8.60 -8.66
CA VAL A 28 -2.64 -9.02 -7.27
C VAL A 28 -1.35 -8.81 -6.46
N LEU A 29 -1.30 -7.72 -5.69
CA LEU A 29 -0.11 -7.31 -4.92
C LEU A 29 0.11 -8.09 -3.61
N PRO A 30 -0.92 -8.38 -2.78
CA PRO A 30 -0.73 -9.15 -1.55
C PRO A 30 -0.23 -10.57 -1.86
N ASN A 31 0.50 -11.22 -0.95
CA ASN A 31 1.02 -12.58 -1.17
C ASN A 31 0.06 -13.71 -0.76
N SER A 32 -0.98 -13.38 0.01
CA SER A 32 -1.91 -14.37 0.54
C SER A 32 -2.75 -15.01 -0.57
N LEU A 33 -3.07 -16.29 -0.44
CA LEU A 33 -3.92 -17.04 -1.38
C LEU A 33 -5.27 -16.36 -1.57
N LYS A 34 -5.90 -15.95 -0.46
CA LYS A 34 -7.24 -15.33 -0.43
C LYS A 34 -7.35 -14.01 -1.22
N SER A 35 -6.23 -13.33 -1.47
CA SER A 35 -6.22 -12.10 -2.25
C SER A 35 -6.53 -12.33 -3.73
N ALA A 36 -6.26 -13.53 -4.25
CA ALA A 36 -6.47 -13.86 -5.66
C ALA A 36 -7.87 -14.41 -5.97
N PHE A 37 -8.72 -14.63 -4.96
CA PHE A 37 -10.08 -15.16 -5.15
C PHE A 37 -11.01 -14.19 -5.88
N ILE A 38 -10.97 -12.89 -5.55
CA ILE A 38 -11.87 -11.91 -6.18
C ILE A 38 -11.62 -11.84 -7.70
N PRO A 39 -10.38 -11.64 -8.19
CA PRO A 39 -10.10 -11.66 -9.63
C PRO A 39 -10.49 -12.98 -10.31
N PHE A 40 -10.29 -14.11 -9.63
CA PHE A 40 -10.66 -15.41 -10.16
C PHE A 40 -12.19 -15.55 -10.32
N PHE A 41 -12.97 -15.21 -9.29
CA PHE A 41 -14.44 -15.27 -9.33
C PHE A 41 -15.06 -14.24 -10.29
N ALA A 42 -14.36 -13.13 -10.51
CA ALA A 42 -14.68 -12.11 -11.51
C ALA A 42 -14.37 -12.55 -12.96
N LYS A 43 -13.79 -13.73 -13.17
CA LYS A 43 -13.44 -14.25 -14.50
C LYS A 43 -12.56 -13.30 -15.34
N ILE A 44 -11.73 -12.49 -14.67
CA ILE A 44 -10.83 -11.54 -15.35
C ILE A 44 -9.82 -12.35 -16.18
N ALA A 45 -9.65 -12.00 -17.45
CA ALA A 45 -8.87 -12.77 -18.40
C ALA A 45 -7.39 -12.84 -18.00
N HIS A 46 -6.77 -11.71 -17.64
CA HIS A 46 -5.37 -11.65 -17.23
C HIS A 46 -5.22 -11.41 -15.72
N ARG A 47 -4.67 -12.37 -14.99
CA ARG A 47 -4.51 -12.30 -13.52
C ARG A 47 -3.04 -12.48 -13.16
N ARG A 48 -2.37 -11.34 -12.97
CA ARG A 48 -0.93 -11.24 -12.75
C ARG A 48 -0.58 -11.04 -11.29
N GLY A 49 0.48 -11.69 -10.82
CA GLY A 49 1.02 -11.44 -9.49
C GLY A 49 2.18 -12.37 -9.13
N TRP A 50 2.81 -12.10 -7.99
CA TRP A 50 3.89 -12.95 -7.48
C TRP A 50 3.37 -14.36 -7.10
N LYS A 51 4.25 -15.35 -6.90
CA LYS A 51 3.83 -16.70 -6.49
C LYS A 51 3.08 -16.71 -5.14
N GLY A 52 3.63 -16.04 -4.13
CA GLY A 52 3.06 -16.00 -2.77
C GLY A 52 2.80 -17.40 -2.22
N GLU A 53 1.64 -17.60 -1.61
CA GLU A 53 1.15 -18.90 -1.08
C GLU A 53 0.67 -19.85 -2.19
N SER A 54 1.51 -20.12 -3.20
CA SER A 54 1.25 -21.13 -4.25
C SER A 54 -0.05 -20.93 -5.06
N ARG A 55 -0.26 -19.73 -5.59
CA ARG A 55 -1.49 -19.30 -6.30
C ARG A 55 -1.66 -19.81 -7.75
N TYR A 56 -1.12 -20.98 -8.06
CA TYR A 56 -0.92 -21.50 -9.42
C TYR A 56 -2.18 -21.57 -10.31
N ILE A 57 -3.37 -21.73 -9.74
CA ILE A 57 -4.64 -21.78 -10.49
C ILE A 57 -5.32 -20.40 -10.54
N LEU A 58 -5.16 -19.61 -9.47
CA LEU A 58 -5.84 -18.34 -9.30
C LEU A 58 -5.21 -17.25 -10.15
N LEU A 59 -3.91 -17.32 -10.38
CA LEU A 59 -3.15 -16.41 -11.26
C LEU A 59 -2.67 -17.18 -12.47
N ASN A 60 -3.02 -16.72 -13.67
CA ASN A 60 -2.53 -17.31 -14.92
C ASN A 60 -1.26 -16.62 -15.44
N ASP A 61 -0.92 -15.44 -14.91
CA ASP A 61 0.39 -14.82 -15.08
C ASP A 61 1.13 -14.76 -13.73
N LEU A 62 1.67 -15.93 -13.34
CA LEU A 62 2.36 -16.14 -12.06
C LEU A 62 3.85 -15.80 -12.18
N ARG A 63 4.34 -14.87 -11.35
CA ARG A 63 5.77 -14.49 -11.27
C ARG A 63 6.45 -15.16 -10.09
N ALA A 64 7.46 -16.00 -10.34
CA ALA A 64 8.15 -16.78 -9.30
C ALA A 64 9.47 -16.14 -8.81
N ASN A 65 10.04 -15.23 -9.59
CA ASN A 65 11.36 -14.66 -9.40
C ASN A 65 11.36 -13.37 -8.57
N LYS A 66 10.54 -13.34 -7.51
CA LYS A 66 10.39 -12.16 -6.64
C LYS A 66 11.70 -11.76 -5.95
N LYS A 67 12.60 -12.73 -5.73
CA LYS A 67 13.88 -12.54 -5.04
C LYS A 67 14.89 -11.74 -5.88
N ASP A 68 14.71 -11.73 -7.20
CA ASP A 68 15.55 -10.95 -8.13
C ASP A 68 15.39 -9.44 -7.92
N TYR A 69 14.30 -9.02 -7.26
CA TYR A 69 13.98 -7.63 -6.99
C TYR A 69 14.10 -7.36 -5.48
N PRO A 70 15.22 -6.78 -5.00
CA PRO A 70 15.46 -6.57 -3.57
C PRO A 70 14.48 -5.56 -2.95
N MET A 71 14.09 -4.50 -3.66
CA MET A 71 13.22 -3.45 -3.15
C MET A 71 11.74 -3.73 -3.40
N MET A 72 10.86 -3.29 -2.49
CA MET A 72 9.41 -3.45 -2.66
C MET A 72 8.88 -2.70 -3.89
N VAL A 73 9.38 -1.49 -4.17
CA VAL A 73 8.99 -0.71 -5.35
C VAL A 73 9.31 -1.44 -6.66
N GLN A 74 10.51 -2.03 -6.76
CA GLN A 74 10.91 -2.83 -7.92
C GLN A 74 9.96 -4.02 -8.12
N ARG A 75 9.56 -4.69 -7.03
CA ARG A 75 8.60 -5.81 -7.09
C ARG A 75 7.21 -5.40 -7.58
N TYR A 76 6.78 -4.16 -7.34
CA TYR A 76 5.50 -3.68 -7.86
C TYR A 76 5.62 -3.24 -9.31
N VAL A 77 6.64 -2.46 -9.64
CA VAL A 77 6.90 -2.01 -11.01
C VAL A 77 7.11 -3.19 -11.96
N ALA A 78 7.79 -4.26 -11.53
CA ALA A 78 8.00 -5.46 -12.33
C ALA A 78 6.70 -6.13 -12.81
N LEU A 79 5.59 -5.98 -12.06
CA LEU A 79 4.29 -6.53 -12.47
C LEU A 79 3.61 -5.69 -13.57
N ALA A 80 4.09 -4.48 -13.86
CA ALA A 80 3.58 -3.70 -14.99
C ALA A 80 4.07 -4.25 -16.35
N PHE A 81 5.14 -5.06 -16.36
CA PHE A 81 5.74 -5.59 -17.58
C PHE A 81 5.21 -6.97 -17.96
N GLU A 82 5.18 -7.22 -19.27
CA GLU A 82 5.00 -8.57 -19.82
C GLU A 82 6.11 -9.51 -19.34
N LYS A 83 5.80 -10.81 -19.29
CA LYS A 83 6.65 -11.81 -18.62
C LYS A 83 8.07 -11.85 -19.14
N ASP A 84 8.22 -11.69 -20.45
CA ASP A 84 9.51 -11.81 -21.12
C ASP A 84 10.17 -10.44 -21.38
N ALA A 85 9.58 -9.36 -20.85
CA ALA A 85 10.03 -7.99 -21.05
C ALA A 85 10.32 -7.25 -19.73
N VAL A 86 10.42 -7.96 -18.60
CA VAL A 86 10.72 -7.33 -17.30
C VAL A 86 12.21 -6.98 -17.24
N PRO A 87 12.59 -5.70 -17.04
CA PRO A 87 13.98 -5.33 -16.84
C PRO A 87 14.57 -5.97 -15.58
N LYS A 88 15.89 -6.12 -15.53
CA LYS A 88 16.59 -6.50 -14.30
C LYS A 88 16.41 -5.43 -13.22
N ALA A 89 16.61 -5.80 -11.96
CA ALA A 89 16.40 -4.88 -10.84
C ALA A 89 17.24 -3.60 -10.92
N ASP A 90 18.43 -3.66 -11.52
CA ASP A 90 19.32 -2.49 -11.69
C ASP A 90 18.82 -1.53 -12.77
N ASP A 91 18.10 -2.04 -13.78
CA ASP A 91 17.62 -1.28 -14.95
C ASP A 91 16.13 -0.90 -14.86
N ILE A 92 15.41 -1.40 -13.86
CA ILE A 92 13.97 -1.20 -13.75
C ILE A 92 13.66 0.27 -13.40
N PRO A 93 12.77 0.96 -14.14
CA PRO A 93 12.47 2.36 -13.88
C PRO A 93 11.73 2.51 -12.55
N ILE A 94 12.38 3.13 -11.56
CA ILE A 94 11.74 3.40 -10.27
C ILE A 94 10.95 4.71 -10.36
N LEU A 95 9.64 4.59 -10.49
CA LEU A 95 8.71 5.72 -10.32
C LEU A 95 8.60 6.04 -8.82
N LYS A 96 8.99 7.26 -8.44
CA LYS A 96 8.87 7.72 -7.05
C LYS A 96 7.39 7.90 -6.70
N PRO A 97 6.88 7.29 -5.61
CA PRO A 97 5.52 7.56 -5.15
C PRO A 97 5.35 9.05 -4.89
N TYR A 98 4.23 9.60 -5.36
CA TYR A 98 3.89 11.00 -5.17
C TYR A 98 2.45 11.11 -4.65
N LEU A 99 2.22 12.15 -3.85
CA LEU A 99 0.91 12.57 -3.38
C LEU A 99 0.72 14.03 -3.79
N THR A 100 -0.47 14.36 -4.28
CA THR A 100 -0.84 15.75 -4.56
C THR A 100 -1.78 16.20 -3.46
N VAL A 101 -1.52 17.39 -2.90
CA VAL A 101 -2.36 18.00 -1.88
C VAL A 101 -2.82 19.34 -2.41
N GLU A 102 -4.13 19.54 -2.46
CA GLU A 102 -4.71 20.81 -2.88
C GLU A 102 -4.67 21.82 -1.72
N PRO A 103 -4.24 23.08 -1.95
CA PRO A 103 -4.22 24.10 -0.90
C PRO A 103 -5.58 24.30 -0.21
N ALA A 104 -6.68 24.17 -0.95
CA ALA A 104 -8.04 24.27 -0.40
C ALA A 104 -8.33 23.14 0.61
N GLN A 105 -7.95 21.90 0.31
CA GLN A 105 -8.11 20.75 1.21
C GLN A 105 -7.25 20.89 2.47
N GLN A 106 -6.05 21.48 2.34
CA GLN A 106 -5.19 21.77 3.47
C GLN A 106 -5.84 22.81 4.40
N ALA A 107 -6.38 23.90 3.84
CA ALA A 107 -7.08 24.94 4.61
C ALA A 107 -8.35 24.41 5.30
N GLU A 108 -9.15 23.60 4.61
CA GLU A 108 -10.34 22.97 5.19
C GLU A 108 -9.96 22.00 6.32
N THR A 109 -8.91 21.20 6.11
CA THR A 109 -8.40 20.29 7.16
C THR A 109 -7.91 21.07 8.37
N LEU A 110 -7.18 22.17 8.16
CA LEU A 110 -6.72 23.02 9.27
C LEU A 110 -7.91 23.61 10.06
N LYS A 111 -8.95 24.07 9.36
CA LYS A 111 -10.20 24.55 9.97
C LYS A 111 -10.92 23.45 10.75
N LYS A 112 -11.01 22.23 10.19
CA LYS A 112 -11.62 21.08 10.87
C LYS A 112 -10.95 20.75 12.21
N PHE A 113 -9.64 20.98 12.31
CA PHE A 113 -8.85 20.77 13.52
C PHE A 113 -8.53 22.07 14.28
N GLU A 114 -9.27 23.16 14.05
CA GLU A 114 -8.99 24.49 14.62
C GLU A 114 -8.84 24.48 16.15
N LYS A 115 -9.57 23.63 16.86
CA LYS A 115 -9.47 23.51 18.32
C LYS A 115 -8.12 22.97 18.77
N GLN A 116 -7.56 22.02 18.03
CA GLN A 116 -6.25 21.43 18.30
C GLN A 116 -5.11 22.33 17.83
N THR A 117 -5.38 23.17 16.82
CA THR A 117 -4.38 24.05 16.19
C THR A 117 -4.47 25.50 16.65
N ALA A 118 -5.41 25.84 17.55
CA ALA A 118 -5.65 27.19 18.04
C ALA A 118 -4.41 27.91 18.60
N LEU A 119 -3.46 27.15 19.15
CA LEU A 119 -2.23 27.67 19.77
C LEU A 119 -1.04 27.73 18.81
N LEU A 120 -1.20 27.36 17.53
CA LEU A 120 -0.10 27.36 16.57
C LEU A 120 0.37 28.78 16.23
N GLY A 121 -0.55 29.74 16.15
CA GLY A 121 -0.24 31.09 15.65
C GLY A 121 0.40 31.01 14.26
N GLU A 122 1.51 31.73 14.08
CA GLU A 122 2.33 31.73 12.84
C GLU A 122 3.50 30.74 12.88
N ARG A 123 3.58 29.87 13.89
CA ARG A 123 4.72 28.97 14.07
C ARG A 123 4.72 27.85 13.02
N PRO A 124 5.90 27.40 12.53
CA PRO A 124 5.99 26.24 11.66
C PRO A 124 5.51 24.97 12.39
N ILE A 125 4.89 24.05 11.63
CA ILE A 125 4.32 22.80 12.16
C ILE A 125 5.29 21.65 11.88
N ILE A 126 5.55 20.84 12.90
CA ILE A 126 6.32 19.58 12.79
C ILE A 126 5.38 18.41 13.13
N GLY A 127 5.33 17.40 12.24
CA GLY A 127 4.53 16.20 12.44
C GLY A 127 5.36 15.04 13.02
N PHE A 128 4.90 14.44 14.11
CA PHE A 128 5.49 13.21 14.66
C PHE A 128 4.60 11.99 14.38
N CYS A 129 5.22 10.87 14.01
CA CYS A 129 4.56 9.58 13.80
C CYS A 129 5.15 8.54 14.76
N PRO A 130 4.84 8.60 16.09
CA PRO A 130 5.52 7.78 17.11
C PRO A 130 5.10 6.30 17.12
N GLY A 131 4.03 5.94 16.39
CA GLY A 131 3.56 4.57 16.28
C GLY A 131 4.42 3.70 15.34
N ALA A 132 4.23 2.38 15.41
CA ALA A 132 4.79 1.44 14.47
C ALA A 132 3.88 0.21 14.33
N GLU A 133 3.57 -0.18 13.10
CA GLU A 133 2.72 -1.36 12.80
C GLU A 133 3.41 -2.68 13.18
N PHE A 134 4.73 -2.78 13.01
CA PHE A 134 5.55 -3.96 13.31
C PHE A 134 5.88 -4.13 14.80
N GLY A 135 5.12 -3.48 15.68
CA GLY A 135 5.23 -3.62 17.12
C GLY A 135 6.18 -2.62 17.80
N PRO A 136 6.29 -2.69 19.14
CA PRO A 136 6.99 -1.69 19.96
C PRO A 136 8.50 -1.64 19.72
N ALA A 137 9.13 -2.74 19.30
CA ALA A 137 10.58 -2.80 19.03
C ALA A 137 11.04 -1.88 17.88
N LYS A 138 10.11 -1.42 17.02
CA LYS A 138 10.38 -0.46 15.93
C LYS A 138 9.96 0.97 16.29
N ARG A 139 9.54 1.22 17.53
CA ARG A 139 9.19 2.57 18.00
C ARG A 139 10.39 3.22 18.67
N TRP A 140 10.58 4.51 18.42
CA TRP A 140 11.48 5.31 19.24
C TRP A 140 10.80 5.57 20.60
N PRO A 141 11.52 5.43 21.73
CA PRO A 141 10.93 5.65 23.04
C PRO A 141 10.21 6.99 23.17
N HIS A 142 9.03 6.98 23.81
CA HIS A 142 8.15 8.15 23.89
C HIS A 142 8.82 9.37 24.56
N TYR A 143 9.72 9.14 25.52
CA TYR A 143 10.41 10.21 26.25
C TYR A 143 11.42 10.93 25.37
N HIS A 144 11.94 10.28 24.33
CA HIS A 144 12.79 10.97 23.37
C HIS A 144 12.00 11.84 22.39
N TYR A 145 10.80 11.39 21.96
CA TYR A 145 9.87 12.26 21.23
C TYR A 145 9.49 13.49 22.06
N ALA A 146 9.20 13.30 23.35
CA ALA A 146 8.91 14.42 24.26
C ALA A 146 10.10 15.38 24.36
N LYS A 147 11.33 14.85 24.53
CA LYS A 147 12.52 15.69 24.61
C LYS A 147 12.80 16.46 23.32
N LEU A 148 12.60 15.82 22.17
CA LEU A 148 12.72 16.47 20.87
C LEU A 148 11.66 17.56 20.68
N ALA A 149 10.43 17.33 21.12
CA ALA A 149 9.37 18.35 21.09
C ALA A 149 9.77 19.59 21.91
N GLU A 150 10.28 19.41 23.14
CA GLU A 150 10.78 20.52 23.97
C GLU A 150 11.86 21.34 23.26
N MET A 151 12.82 20.66 22.62
CA MET A 151 13.90 21.31 21.87
C MET A 151 13.38 22.09 20.66
N LEU A 152 12.43 21.54 19.90
CA LEU A 152 11.85 22.20 18.72
C LEU A 152 10.91 23.35 19.10
N ILE A 153 10.30 23.31 20.28
CA ILE A 153 9.44 24.39 20.77
C ILE A 153 10.26 25.61 21.23
N THR A 154 11.51 25.40 21.63
CA THR A 154 12.39 26.45 22.21
C THR A 154 13.37 27.06 21.21
N GLN A 155 13.54 26.46 20.03
CA GLN A 155 14.20 27.08 18.87
C GLN A 155 13.33 28.19 18.27
#